data_AF-A0A5C9AKY1-F1
#
_entry.id   AF-A0A5C9AKY1-F1
#
_cell.length_a   1.000
_cell.length_b   1.000
_cell.length_c   1.000
_cell.angle_alpha   90.00
_cell.angle_beta   90.00
_cell.angle_gamma   90.00
#
_symmetry.space_group_name_H-M   'P 1'
#
loop_
_entity.id
_entity.type
_entity.pdbx_description
1 polymer ?
#
loop_
_entity_poly.entity_id
_entity_poly.type
_entity_poly.pdbx_seq_one_letter_code
_entity_poly.pdbx_strand_id
1 'polypeptide(L)'
;TTYDLGMGFSAGAAYTSSDRTNDQVNHTAAGGDKADAWTAGLKYDANNIYLATMYSETRNMTPFGDSDYAVANKTQNFEVTAQYQFDFGLRPAVSFLMSKGRDLHAAGGADNPAGVDDKDLVKYADIGATYYFNKNMSTYVDYKINLLDEDDSFYAANGISTDDIVALGLVYQF
;
A
#
# COMPACT_ATOMS: atom_id res chain seq x y z
N THR A 1 16.36 7.81 6.14
CA THR A 1 16.78 9.23 6.25
C THR A 1 15.79 10.12 5.53
N THR A 2 15.62 11.35 5.98
CA THR A 2 14.75 12.35 5.36
C THR A 2 15.52 13.67 5.22
N TYR A 3 15.13 14.48 4.24
CA TYR A 3 15.75 15.78 3.98
C TYR A 3 14.70 16.78 3.51
N ASP A 4 14.69 17.96 4.12
CA ASP A 4 13.91 19.11 3.67
C ASP A 4 14.70 19.87 2.61
N LEU A 5 14.15 19.92 1.39
CA LEU A 5 14.78 20.57 0.24
C LEU A 5 14.49 22.08 0.20
N GLY A 6 13.63 22.57 1.11
CA GLY A 6 13.08 23.92 1.10
C GLY A 6 11.88 24.06 0.16
N MET A 7 11.24 25.24 0.20
CA MET A 7 10.10 25.60 -0.66
C MET A 7 8.90 24.63 -0.56
N GLY A 8 8.74 23.95 0.59
CA GLY A 8 7.69 22.97 0.81
C GLY A 8 8.01 21.55 0.32
N PHE A 9 9.17 21.33 -0.30
CA PHE A 9 9.58 20.00 -0.79
C PHE A 9 10.38 19.24 0.27
N SER A 10 10.10 17.95 0.40
CA SER A 10 10.88 17.04 1.23
C SER A 10 11.08 15.71 0.51
N ALA A 11 12.22 15.07 0.76
CA ALA A 11 12.55 13.75 0.24
C ALA A 11 12.89 12.80 1.39
N GLY A 12 12.61 11.51 1.21
CA GLY A 12 12.95 10.48 2.17
C GLY A 12 13.34 9.19 1.49
N ALA A 13 14.23 8.42 2.11
CA ALA A 13 14.55 7.06 1.70
C ALA A 13 14.84 6.19 2.93
N ALA A 14 14.45 4.92 2.87
CA ALA A 14 14.73 3.94 3.92
C ALA A 14 15.17 2.61 3.31
N TYR A 15 15.93 1.84 4.08
CA TYR A 15 16.35 0.49 3.75
C TYR A 15 16.31 -0.36 5.02
N THR A 16 15.83 -1.59 4.91
CA THR A 16 15.80 -2.57 5.99
C THR A 16 16.23 -3.94 5.46
N SER A 17 16.93 -4.69 6.29
CA SER A 17 17.29 -6.08 6.03
C SER A 17 17.19 -6.85 7.33
N SER A 18 16.59 -8.02 7.31
CA SER A 18 16.41 -8.88 8.48
C SER A 18 16.43 -10.34 8.09
N ASP A 19 16.99 -11.17 8.96
CA ASP A 19 16.92 -12.63 8.80
C ASP A 19 15.48 -13.10 9.01
N ARG A 20 15.05 -14.06 8.21
CA ARG A 20 13.74 -14.72 8.32
C ARG A 20 13.87 -15.87 9.30
N THR A 21 12.81 -16.12 10.08
CA THR A 21 12.81 -17.27 10.99
C THR A 21 12.83 -18.57 10.19
N ASN A 22 13.30 -19.66 10.81
CA ASN A 22 13.25 -20.98 10.17
C ASN A 22 11.83 -21.36 9.75
N ASP A 23 10.80 -20.95 10.50
CA ASP A 23 9.41 -21.21 10.13
C ASP A 23 9.02 -20.45 8.86
N GLN A 24 9.42 -19.19 8.73
CA GLN A 24 9.17 -18.38 7.54
C GLN A 24 9.90 -18.95 6.31
N VAL A 25 11.16 -19.36 6.47
CA VAL A 25 11.96 -19.95 5.39
C VAL A 25 11.35 -21.27 4.89
N ASN A 26 10.84 -22.10 5.80
CA ASN A 26 10.40 -23.45 5.46
C ASN A 26 8.91 -23.56 5.10
N HIS A 27 8.05 -22.63 5.54
CA HIS A 27 6.60 -22.78 5.42
C HIS A 27 5.89 -21.70 4.60
N THR A 28 6.59 -20.65 4.16
CA THR A 28 5.95 -19.62 3.32
C THR A 28 6.25 -19.84 1.84
N ALA A 29 5.44 -19.24 0.97
CA ALA A 29 5.64 -19.27 -0.47
C ALA A 29 6.90 -18.51 -0.95
N ALA A 30 7.45 -17.61 -0.12
CA ALA A 30 8.64 -16.86 -0.46
C ALA A 30 9.93 -17.61 -0.10
N GLY A 31 10.88 -17.63 -1.04
CA GLY A 31 12.21 -18.20 -0.82
C GLY A 31 13.14 -17.29 -0.02
N GLY A 32 14.39 -17.71 0.15
CA GLY A 32 15.45 -16.91 0.77
C GLY A 32 15.40 -16.85 2.31
N ASP A 33 16.56 -16.63 2.91
CA ASP A 33 16.79 -16.53 4.35
C ASP A 33 16.67 -15.09 4.89
N LYS A 34 16.52 -14.10 4.01
CA LYS A 34 16.37 -12.69 4.35
C LYS A 34 15.12 -12.05 3.78
N ALA A 35 14.60 -11.11 4.55
CA ALA A 35 13.57 -10.16 4.17
C ALA A 35 14.19 -8.78 4.05
N ASP A 36 14.15 -8.21 2.85
CA ASP A 36 14.72 -6.90 2.54
C ASP A 36 13.62 -5.95 2.05
N ALA A 37 13.77 -4.68 2.36
CA ALA A 37 12.93 -3.64 1.78
C ALA A 37 13.69 -2.34 1.60
N TRP A 38 13.29 -1.58 0.59
CA TRP A 38 13.72 -0.21 0.42
C TRP A 38 12.56 0.64 -0.08
N THR A 39 12.58 1.91 0.29
CA THR A 39 11.57 2.89 -0.12
C THR A 39 12.22 4.24 -0.37
N ALA A 40 11.67 4.98 -1.31
CA ALA A 40 11.98 6.38 -1.54
C ALA A 40 10.68 7.15 -1.80
N GLY A 41 10.60 8.38 -1.29
CA GLY A 41 9.41 9.21 -1.44
C GLY A 41 9.73 10.69 -1.52
N LEU A 42 8.80 11.42 -2.12
CA LEU A 42 8.82 12.86 -2.27
C LEU A 42 7.50 13.43 -1.76
N LYS A 43 7.56 14.58 -1.11
CA LYS A 43 6.40 15.33 -0.64
C LYS A 43 6.56 16.80 -1.02
N TYR A 44 5.46 17.42 -1.45
CA TYR A 44 5.25 18.86 -1.48
C TYR A 44 4.13 19.21 -0.52
N ASP A 45 4.40 20.13 0.40
CA ASP A 45 3.49 20.48 1.50
C ASP A 45 3.61 21.99 1.78
N ALA A 46 2.98 22.77 0.90
CA ALA A 46 2.95 24.22 0.96
C ALA A 46 1.74 24.76 0.19
N ASN A 47 1.39 26.02 0.45
CA ASN A 47 0.35 26.74 -0.29
C ASN A 47 -1.01 26.01 -0.34
N ASN A 48 -1.42 25.42 0.80
CA ASN A 48 -2.64 24.63 0.95
C ASN A 48 -2.69 23.34 0.11
N ILE A 49 -1.59 22.97 -0.55
CA ILE A 49 -1.49 21.76 -1.37
C ILE A 49 -0.62 20.76 -0.62
N TYR A 50 -1.11 19.54 -0.54
CA TYR A 50 -0.36 18.39 -0.08
C TYR A 50 -0.28 17.38 -1.23
N LEU A 51 0.92 17.12 -1.73
CA LEU A 51 1.18 16.12 -2.76
C LEU A 51 2.30 15.22 -2.25
N ALA A 52 2.05 13.92 -2.14
CA ALA A 52 3.07 12.96 -1.74
C ALA A 52 3.07 11.78 -2.69
N THR A 53 4.25 11.24 -2.96
CA THR A 53 4.42 9.99 -3.71
C THR A 53 5.54 9.16 -3.11
N MET A 54 5.40 7.84 -3.21
CA MET A 54 6.37 6.89 -2.71
C MET A 54 6.47 5.70 -3.66
N TYR A 55 7.69 5.20 -3.81
CA TYR A 55 7.96 3.92 -4.46
C TYR A 55 8.75 3.04 -3.49
N SER A 56 8.44 1.76 -3.46
CA SER A 56 9.20 0.79 -2.67
C SER A 56 9.30 -0.55 -3.38
N GLU A 57 10.32 -1.32 -3.02
CA GLU A 57 10.35 -2.75 -3.29
C GLU A 57 10.62 -3.53 -2.02
N THR A 58 10.01 -4.70 -1.93
CA THR A 58 10.27 -5.66 -0.85
C THR A 58 10.70 -6.99 -1.45
N ARG A 59 11.43 -7.78 -0.67
CA ARG A 59 11.82 -9.15 -1.00
C ARG A 59 11.51 -10.07 0.16
N ASN A 60 10.77 -11.15 -0.10
CA ASN A 60 10.40 -12.20 0.86
C ASN A 60 9.76 -11.66 2.15
N MET A 61 9.01 -10.55 2.05
CA MET A 61 8.57 -9.77 3.22
C MET A 61 7.07 -9.47 3.21
N THR A 62 6.50 -9.08 2.06
CA THR A 62 5.09 -8.64 2.01
C THR A 62 4.16 -9.86 2.02
N PRO A 63 3.32 -10.04 3.06
CA PRO A 63 2.25 -11.03 3.03
C PRO A 63 1.15 -10.60 2.06
N PHE A 64 0.35 -11.55 1.56
CA PHE A 64 -0.81 -11.25 0.73
C PHE A 64 -1.94 -12.27 0.93
N GLY A 65 -3.18 -11.83 0.68
CA GLY A 65 -4.35 -12.68 0.90
C GLY A 65 -4.56 -13.06 2.36
N ASP A 66 -5.38 -14.08 2.58
CA ASP A 66 -5.82 -14.51 3.92
C ASP A 66 -4.95 -15.62 4.54
N SER A 67 -3.93 -16.11 3.82
CA SER A 67 -3.06 -17.17 4.31
C SER A 67 -1.81 -16.62 5.01
N ASP A 68 -1.53 -17.09 6.22
CA ASP A 68 -0.29 -16.79 6.95
C ASP A 68 0.99 -17.26 6.23
N TYR A 69 0.85 -18.14 5.23
CA TYR A 69 1.95 -18.69 4.44
C TYR A 69 2.16 -17.98 3.10
N ALA A 70 1.24 -17.10 2.69
CA ALA A 70 1.32 -16.37 1.44
C ALA A 70 2.20 -15.12 1.61
N VAL A 71 3.47 -15.26 1.22
CA VAL A 71 4.46 -14.17 1.22
C VAL A 71 5.00 -14.00 -0.19
N ALA A 72 5.02 -12.78 -0.70
CA ALA A 72 5.54 -12.47 -2.02
C ALA A 72 7.07 -12.50 -2.03
N ASN A 73 7.66 -13.18 -3.03
CA ASN A 73 9.11 -13.18 -3.26
C ASN A 73 9.63 -11.76 -3.52
N LYS A 74 8.88 -10.99 -4.31
CA LYS A 74 9.16 -9.57 -4.53
C LYS A 74 7.86 -8.78 -4.65
N THR A 75 7.86 -7.56 -4.16
CA THR A 75 6.82 -6.57 -4.53
C THR A 75 7.43 -5.31 -5.11
N GLN A 76 6.67 -4.64 -5.96
CA GLN A 76 6.92 -3.27 -6.41
C GLN A 76 5.70 -2.44 -6.05
N ASN A 77 5.88 -1.46 -5.18
CA ASN A 77 4.77 -0.69 -4.61
C ASN A 77 4.91 0.77 -5.01
N PHE A 78 3.79 1.38 -5.37
CA PHE A 78 3.70 2.78 -5.75
C PHE A 78 2.47 3.39 -5.11
N GLU A 79 2.66 4.55 -4.50
CA GLU A 79 1.58 5.33 -3.89
C GLU A 79 1.71 6.80 -4.28
N VAL A 80 0.57 7.44 -4.51
CA VAL A 80 0.50 8.90 -4.70
C VAL A 80 -0.81 9.43 -4.12
N THR A 81 -0.74 10.59 -3.48
CA THR A 81 -1.92 11.31 -2.97
C THR A 81 -1.77 12.79 -3.25
N ALA A 82 -2.85 13.42 -3.69
CA ALA A 82 -2.96 14.85 -3.93
C ALA A 82 -4.17 15.40 -3.17
N GLN A 83 -3.95 16.44 -2.39
CA GLN A 83 -4.95 17.00 -1.49
C GLN A 83 -4.87 18.51 -1.49
N TYR A 84 -6.00 19.16 -1.26
CA TYR A 84 -6.09 20.62 -1.14
C TYR A 84 -6.83 21.00 0.13
N GLN A 85 -6.28 21.93 0.91
CA GLN A 85 -6.90 22.41 2.14
C GLN A 85 -7.62 23.74 1.89
N PHE A 86 -8.94 23.73 1.93
CA PHE A 86 -9.71 24.98 1.92
C PHE A 86 -9.69 25.64 3.31
N ASP A 87 -9.71 26.97 3.32
CA ASP A 87 -9.71 27.77 4.56
C ASP A 87 -10.94 27.53 5.44
N PHE A 88 -12.06 27.10 4.84
CA PHE A 88 -13.30 26.77 5.57
C PHE A 88 -13.33 25.35 6.14
N GLY A 89 -12.21 24.61 6.07
CA GLY A 89 -12.04 23.32 6.74
C GLY A 89 -12.28 22.08 5.87
N LEU A 90 -12.75 22.22 4.62
CA LEU A 90 -12.85 21.09 3.69
C LEU A 90 -11.48 20.73 3.12
N ARG A 91 -11.17 19.44 3.04
CA ARG A 91 -9.96 18.90 2.45
C ARG A 91 -10.28 17.72 1.55
N PRO A 92 -10.55 17.94 0.24
CA PRO A 92 -10.62 16.85 -0.72
C PRO A 92 -9.26 16.19 -0.93
N ALA A 93 -9.29 14.91 -1.27
CA ALA A 93 -8.14 14.10 -1.60
C ALA A 93 -8.45 13.18 -2.79
N VAL A 94 -7.44 12.97 -3.64
CA VAL A 94 -7.42 11.89 -4.63
C VAL A 94 -6.11 11.13 -4.47
N SER A 95 -6.18 9.80 -4.48
CA SER A 95 -5.02 8.95 -4.27
C SER A 95 -5.03 7.74 -5.21
N PHE A 96 -3.86 7.18 -5.47
CA PHE A 96 -3.71 5.92 -6.18
C PHE A 96 -2.66 5.08 -5.50
N LEU A 97 -2.97 3.81 -5.28
CA LEU A 97 -2.08 2.85 -4.64
C LEU A 97 -2.02 1.57 -5.47
N MET A 98 -0.80 1.06 -5.62
CA MET A 98 -0.51 -0.19 -6.31
C MET A 98 0.57 -0.97 -5.56
N SER A 99 0.37 -2.28 -5.40
CA SER A 99 1.39 -3.23 -5.00
C SER A 99 1.38 -4.38 -5.99
N LYS A 100 2.45 -4.54 -6.77
CA LYS A 100 2.58 -5.63 -7.73
C LYS A 100 3.49 -6.72 -7.16
N GLY A 101 2.91 -7.89 -6.91
CA GLY A 101 3.64 -9.11 -6.58
C GLY A 101 4.35 -9.63 -7.81
N ARG A 102 5.63 -9.98 -7.65
CA ARG A 102 6.46 -10.60 -8.68
C ARG A 102 6.88 -11.99 -8.21
N ASP A 103 6.90 -12.90 -9.17
CA ASP A 103 7.27 -14.29 -8.95
C ASP A 103 6.46 -14.93 -7.80
N LEU A 104 5.12 -14.78 -7.83
CA LEU A 104 4.26 -15.38 -6.81
C LEU A 104 4.18 -16.89 -7.05
N HIS A 105 4.42 -17.68 -6.00
CA HIS A 105 4.20 -19.12 -6.03
C HIS A 105 2.85 -19.43 -5.38
N ALA A 106 2.08 -20.32 -5.99
CA ALA A 106 0.86 -20.86 -5.37
C ALA A 106 1.20 -21.56 -4.04
N ALA A 107 0.28 -21.49 -3.07
CA ALA A 107 0.41 -22.19 -1.80
C ALA A 107 0.48 -23.71 -2.02
N GLY A 108 1.71 -24.25 -2.03
CA GLY A 108 1.97 -25.68 -2.27
C GLY A 108 3.42 -26.14 -2.04
N GLY A 109 4.27 -25.27 -1.49
CA GLY A 109 5.70 -25.55 -1.28
C GLY A 109 6.55 -25.38 -2.55
N ALA A 110 7.85 -25.17 -2.36
CA ALA A 110 8.83 -24.92 -3.42
C ALA A 110 8.95 -26.06 -4.46
N ASP A 111 8.37 -27.22 -4.18
CA ASP A 111 8.49 -28.45 -4.98
C ASP A 111 7.41 -28.61 -6.07
N ASN A 112 6.44 -27.68 -6.19
CA ASN A 112 5.42 -27.74 -7.24
C ASN A 112 5.13 -26.34 -7.84
N PRO A 113 5.97 -25.82 -8.74
CA PRO A 113 5.83 -24.48 -9.32
C PRO A 113 4.76 -24.49 -10.43
N ALA A 114 3.49 -24.58 -10.05
CA ALA A 114 2.41 -24.22 -10.97
C ALA A 114 2.23 -22.69 -10.95
N GLY A 115 2.76 -22.03 -11.98
CA GLY A 115 2.57 -20.62 -12.30
C GLY A 115 3.49 -19.67 -11.53
N VAL A 116 4.54 -19.18 -12.19
CA VAL A 116 5.22 -17.94 -11.77
C VAL A 116 4.37 -16.81 -12.32
N ASP A 117 3.47 -16.28 -11.49
CA ASP A 117 2.54 -15.25 -11.93
C ASP A 117 2.84 -13.91 -11.26
N ASP A 118 2.95 -12.88 -12.09
CA ASP A 118 2.95 -11.50 -11.64
C ASP A 118 1.49 -11.05 -11.47
N LYS A 119 1.10 -10.71 -10.24
CA LYS A 119 -0.26 -10.23 -9.93
C LYS A 119 -0.21 -8.90 -9.19
N ASP A 120 -1.18 -8.04 -9.46
CA ASP A 120 -1.39 -6.85 -8.65
C ASP A 120 -2.02 -7.32 -7.33
N LEU A 121 -1.32 -7.22 -6.20
CA LEU A 121 -1.82 -7.62 -4.86
C LEU A 121 -2.73 -6.55 -4.25
N VAL A 122 -2.46 -5.29 -4.59
CA VAL A 122 -3.27 -4.12 -4.26
C VAL A 122 -3.29 -3.23 -5.48
N LYS A 123 -4.47 -2.74 -5.86
CA LYS A 123 -4.60 -1.72 -6.91
C LYS A 123 -5.92 -1.00 -6.77
N TYR A 124 -5.88 0.27 -6.39
CA TYR A 124 -7.10 1.06 -6.29
C TYR A 124 -6.82 2.55 -6.47
N ALA A 125 -7.86 3.25 -6.92
CA ALA A 125 -7.95 4.70 -6.79
C ALA A 125 -8.83 5.03 -5.59
N ASP A 126 -8.54 6.14 -4.92
CA ASP A 126 -9.30 6.63 -3.79
C ASP A 126 -9.67 8.09 -4.04
N ILE A 127 -10.94 8.42 -3.75
CA ILE A 127 -11.47 9.77 -3.85
C ILE A 127 -12.27 10.04 -2.59
N GLY A 128 -11.94 11.12 -1.90
CA GLY A 128 -12.56 11.43 -0.63
C GLY A 128 -12.47 12.88 -0.23
N ALA A 129 -13.10 13.20 0.89
CA ALA A 129 -13.02 14.50 1.51
C ALA A 129 -13.20 14.42 3.02
N THR A 130 -12.32 15.11 3.74
CA THR A 130 -12.48 15.35 5.18
C THR A 130 -12.95 16.78 5.40
N TYR A 131 -13.94 16.97 6.27
CA TYR A 131 -14.34 18.29 6.76
C TYR A 131 -13.95 18.44 8.22
N TYR A 132 -13.09 19.42 8.50
CA TYR A 132 -12.65 19.77 9.84
C TYR A 132 -13.53 20.89 10.41
N PHE A 133 -14.34 20.56 11.42
CA PHE A 133 -15.11 21.57 12.16
C PHE A 133 -14.19 22.44 13.01
N ASN A 134 -13.20 21.80 13.65
CA ASN A 134 -12.12 22.41 14.42
C ASN A 134 -11.04 21.33 14.66
N LYS A 135 -10.01 21.65 15.45
CA LYS A 135 -8.91 20.72 15.78
C LYS A 135 -9.34 19.45 16.54
N ASN A 136 -10.55 19.41 17.07
CA ASN A 136 -11.08 18.35 17.93
C ASN A 136 -12.23 17.55 17.28
N MET A 137 -12.75 17.96 16.13
CA MET A 137 -13.89 17.30 15.49
C MET A 137 -13.83 17.38 13.96
N SER A 138 -14.04 16.25 13.29
CA SER A 138 -14.09 16.14 11.84
C SER A 138 -15.09 15.07 11.38
N THR A 139 -15.54 15.18 10.14
CA THR A 139 -16.29 14.13 9.44
C THR A 139 -15.61 13.85 8.11
N TYR A 140 -15.73 12.63 7.57
CA TYR A 140 -15.14 12.29 6.29
C TYR A 140 -15.99 11.31 5.50
N VAL A 141 -15.78 11.33 4.18
CA VAL A 141 -16.23 10.32 3.23
C VAL A 141 -15.05 9.93 2.35
N ASP A 142 -14.84 8.64 2.18
CA ASP A 142 -13.85 8.09 1.24
C ASP A 142 -14.51 7.02 0.35
N TYR A 143 -14.10 6.98 -0.91
CA TYR A 143 -14.54 5.98 -1.87
C TYR A 143 -13.31 5.30 -2.49
N LYS A 144 -13.07 4.07 -2.07
CA LYS A 144 -12.09 3.17 -2.66
C LYS A 144 -12.71 2.50 -3.89
N ILE A 145 -12.18 2.85 -5.05
CA ILE A 145 -12.50 2.23 -6.34
C ILE A 145 -11.44 1.17 -6.60
N ASN A 146 -11.79 -0.08 -6.38
CA ASN A 146 -10.89 -1.22 -6.52
C ASN A 146 -10.69 -1.53 -8.00
N LEU A 147 -9.43 -1.65 -8.41
CA LEU A 147 -9.03 -1.82 -9.82
C LEU A 147 -8.42 -3.20 -10.07
N LEU A 148 -8.53 -4.10 -9.10
CA LEU A 148 -8.22 -5.52 -9.28
C LEU A 148 -9.29 -6.14 -10.20
N ASP A 149 -8.86 -7.08 -11.05
CA ASP A 149 -9.73 -7.75 -12.01
C ASP A 149 -10.59 -8.80 -11.31
N GLU A 150 -11.87 -8.52 -11.08
CA GLU A 150 -12.80 -9.41 -10.37
C GLU A 150 -12.97 -10.79 -11.03
N ASP A 151 -12.73 -10.90 -12.33
CA ASP A 151 -12.84 -12.15 -13.09
C ASP A 151 -11.58 -13.04 -12.93
N ASP A 152 -10.49 -12.53 -12.34
CA ASP A 152 -9.27 -13.29 -12.11
C ASP A 152 -9.38 -14.14 -10.83
N SER A 153 -9.49 -15.46 -11.04
CA SER A 153 -9.59 -16.46 -9.97
C SER A 153 -8.48 -16.39 -8.90
N PHE A 154 -7.34 -15.77 -9.20
CA PHE A 154 -6.27 -15.54 -8.22
C PHE A 154 -6.77 -14.80 -6.97
N TYR A 155 -7.60 -13.77 -7.13
CA TYR A 155 -8.07 -12.95 -6.01
C TYR A 155 -9.01 -13.73 -5.09
N ALA A 156 -10.01 -14.38 -5.67
CA ALA A 156 -10.94 -15.23 -4.92
C ALA A 156 -10.23 -16.41 -4.25
N ALA A 157 -9.24 -17.03 -4.90
CA ALA A 157 -8.48 -18.14 -4.35
C ALA A 157 -7.58 -17.75 -3.16
N ASN A 158 -7.18 -16.48 -3.06
CA ASN A 158 -6.35 -15.95 -1.99
C ASN A 158 -7.11 -15.07 -0.99
N GLY A 159 -8.44 -14.93 -1.11
CA GLY A 159 -9.24 -14.08 -0.22
C GLY A 159 -9.03 -12.57 -0.41
N ILE A 160 -8.47 -12.14 -1.55
CA ILE A 160 -8.25 -10.73 -1.84
C ILE A 160 -9.55 -10.14 -2.37
N SER A 161 -10.17 -9.21 -1.64
CA SER A 161 -11.39 -8.53 -2.11
C SER A 161 -11.08 -7.61 -3.29
N THR A 162 -11.90 -7.76 -4.33
CA THR A 162 -11.94 -6.93 -5.55
C THR A 162 -13.04 -5.88 -5.47
N ASP A 163 -13.77 -5.81 -4.35
CA ASP A 163 -14.91 -4.92 -4.18
C ASP A 163 -14.48 -3.48 -3.91
N ASP A 164 -15.34 -2.58 -4.36
CA ASP A 164 -15.37 -1.18 -3.98
C ASP A 164 -15.83 -0.98 -2.53
N ILE A 165 -15.34 0.07 -1.87
CA ILE A 165 -15.71 0.38 -0.48
C ILE A 165 -15.98 1.87 -0.33
N VAL A 166 -17.12 2.22 0.29
CA VAL A 166 -17.41 3.58 0.76
C VAL A 166 -17.31 3.62 2.27
N ALA A 167 -16.50 4.54 2.79
CA ALA A 167 -16.38 4.82 4.21
C ALA A 167 -17.01 6.17 4.55
N LEU A 168 -17.73 6.21 5.67
CA LEU A 168 -18.31 7.43 6.25
C LEU A 168 -18.00 7.43 7.74
N GLY A 169 -17.45 8.53 8.25
CA GLY A 169 -17.03 8.60 9.65
C GLY A 169 -17.19 9.98 10.26
N LEU A 170 -17.50 10.00 11.55
CA LEU A 170 -17.47 11.19 12.39
C LEU A 170 -16.47 10.92 13.53
N VAL A 171 -15.51 11.83 13.70
CA VAL A 171 -14.39 11.66 14.64
C VAL A 171 -14.38 12.80 15.63
N TYR A 172 -14.24 12.44 16.90
CA TYR A 172 -13.92 13.36 17.99
C TYR A 172 -12.56 12.99 18.59
N GLN A 173 -11.70 13.99 18.79
CA GLN A 173 -10.34 13.82 19.31
C GLN A 173 -10.01 14.90 20.36
N PHE A 174 -9.24 14.54 21.39
CA PHE A 174 -8.86 15.42 22.50
C PHE A 174 -7.38 15.82 22.46
#